data_AF-A0AAQ4D2I9-F1
#
_entry.id   AF-A0AAQ4D2I9-F1
#
_cell.length_a   1.000
_cell.length_b   1.000
_cell.length_c   1.000
_cell.angle_alpha   90.00
_cell.angle_beta   90.00
_cell.angle_gamma   90.00
#
_symmetry.space_group_name_H-M   'P 1'
#
loop_
_entity.id
_entity.type
_entity.pdbx_description
1 polymer ?
#
loop_
_entity_poly.entity_id
_entity_poly.type
_entity_poly.pdbx_seq_one_letter_code
_entity_poly.pdbx_strand_id
1 'polypeptide(L)'
;MTKTVALTKVAPIVIAGDLNLPYDAWGYPRQSTKGTFLLQAVSDCSLEFITDPQYPTGTGTSVVRDTTPDLAFVKNAPGAGWRNLQENLGSDHFIVEIILTITTVPTREFKVTDWDA
;
A
#
# COMPACT_ATOMS: atom_id res chain seq x y z
N MET A 1 -5.36 -10.55 4.79
CA MET A 1 -5.56 -9.82 3.53
C MET A 1 -6.90 -10.14 2.90
N THR A 2 -7.19 -11.39 2.53
CA THR A 2 -8.44 -11.80 1.83
C THR A 2 -9.73 -11.41 2.56
N LYS A 3 -9.82 -11.66 3.88
CA LYS A 3 -11.00 -11.25 4.68
C LYS A 3 -11.24 -9.73 4.65
N THR A 4 -10.18 -8.95 4.81
CA THR A 4 -10.24 -7.48 4.79
C THR A 4 -10.72 -6.96 3.44
N VAL A 5 -10.14 -7.48 2.34
CA VAL A 5 -10.56 -7.12 0.98
C VAL A 5 -12.01 -7.51 0.72
N ALA A 6 -12.46 -8.68 1.20
CA ALA A 6 -13.85 -9.10 1.08
C ALA A 6 -14.84 -8.15 1.80
N LEU A 7 -14.46 -7.61 2.96
CA LEU A 7 -15.30 -6.67 3.73
C LEU A 7 -15.47 -5.32 3.03
N THR A 8 -14.46 -4.87 2.30
CA THR A 8 -14.46 -3.55 1.66
C THR A 8 -15.33 -3.45 0.40
N LYS A 9 -15.69 -4.58 -0.23
CA LYS A 9 -16.48 -4.65 -1.47
C LYS A 9 -15.92 -3.71 -2.57
N VAL A 10 -16.56 -2.56 -2.77
CA VAL A 10 -16.22 -1.55 -3.79
C VAL A 10 -15.47 -0.35 -3.21
N ALA A 11 -15.29 -0.28 -1.89
CA ALA A 11 -14.56 0.80 -1.26
C ALA A 11 -13.09 0.81 -1.72
N PRO A 12 -12.48 1.99 -1.88
CA PRO A 12 -11.04 2.12 -2.07
C PRO A 12 -10.28 1.48 -0.90
N ILE A 13 -9.24 0.73 -1.23
CA ILE A 13 -8.32 0.12 -0.27
C ILE A 13 -6.92 0.66 -0.52
N VAL A 14 -6.24 1.04 0.55
CA VAL A 14 -4.81 1.28 0.56
C VAL A 14 -4.18 0.43 1.66
N ILE A 15 -3.16 -0.34 1.29
CA ILE A 15 -2.32 -1.10 2.20
C ILE A 15 -0.93 -0.52 2.04
N ALA A 16 -0.40 0.13 3.07
CA ALA A 16 0.94 0.71 3.05
C ALA A 16 1.63 0.48 4.39
N GLY A 17 2.93 0.21 4.35
CA GLY A 17 3.77 0.13 5.53
C GLY A 17 5.02 -0.71 5.34
N ASP A 18 5.84 -0.75 6.38
CA ASP A 18 7.02 -1.60 6.47
C ASP A 18 6.60 -3.07 6.58
N LEU A 19 6.79 -3.83 5.49
CA LEU A 19 6.53 -5.26 5.49
C LEU A 19 7.80 -6.07 5.78
N ASN A 20 8.97 -5.51 5.47
CA ASN A 20 10.28 -6.15 5.60
C ASN A 20 10.29 -7.59 5.05
N LEU A 21 9.70 -7.79 3.88
CA LEU A 21 9.60 -9.09 3.20
C LEU A 21 10.49 -9.08 1.95
N PRO A 22 11.71 -9.61 1.99
CA PRO A 22 12.56 -9.64 0.81
C PRO A 22 11.92 -10.39 -0.35
N TYR A 23 11.87 -9.74 -1.52
CA TYR A 23 11.46 -10.30 -2.80
C TYR A 23 12.06 -9.48 -3.96
N ASP A 24 12.28 -10.12 -5.10
CA ASP A 24 12.94 -9.49 -6.26
C ASP A 24 12.06 -8.44 -6.96
N ALA A 25 10.75 -8.66 -7.01
CA ALA A 25 9.78 -7.72 -7.59
C ALA A 25 9.83 -6.32 -6.97
N TRP A 26 10.37 -6.18 -5.76
CA TRP A 26 10.61 -4.88 -5.11
C TRP A 26 12.07 -4.71 -4.65
N GLY A 27 13.01 -5.26 -5.42
CA GLY A 27 14.40 -4.82 -5.37
C GLY A 27 15.33 -5.58 -4.43
N TYR A 28 14.91 -6.70 -3.83
CA TYR A 28 15.82 -7.54 -3.04
C TYR A 28 16.55 -8.58 -3.91
N PRO A 29 17.80 -8.95 -3.57
CA PRO A 29 18.54 -9.98 -4.31
C PRO A 29 18.11 -11.40 -3.92
N ARG A 30 17.28 -11.53 -2.88
CA ARG A 30 16.80 -12.80 -2.33
C ARG A 30 15.30 -12.72 -2.14
N GLN A 31 14.64 -13.86 -2.32
CA GLN A 31 13.22 -14.02 -2.03
C GLN A 31 13.04 -14.74 -0.70
N SER A 32 12.12 -14.25 0.11
CA SER A 32 11.65 -14.89 1.33
C SER A 32 10.33 -15.61 1.08
N THR A 33 10.05 -16.70 1.82
CA THR A 33 8.77 -17.40 1.73
C THR A 33 7.59 -16.48 2.00
N LYS A 34 7.74 -15.55 2.95
CA LYS A 34 6.72 -14.54 3.26
C LYS A 34 6.51 -13.56 2.09
N GLY A 35 7.58 -13.15 1.39
CA GLY A 35 7.48 -12.33 0.18
C GLY A 35 6.73 -13.05 -0.94
N THR A 36 6.99 -14.35 -1.15
CA THR A 36 6.23 -15.19 -2.09
C THR A 36 4.75 -15.24 -1.72
N PHE A 37 4.42 -15.45 -0.44
CA PHE A 37 3.03 -15.45 0.01
C PHE A 37 2.35 -14.09 -0.12
N LEU A 38 3.09 -12.99 0.10
CA LEU A 38 2.55 -11.66 -0.13
C LEU A 38 2.21 -11.46 -1.61
N LEU A 39 3.12 -11.81 -2.53
CA LEU A 39 2.86 -11.69 -3.97
C LEU A 39 1.62 -12.51 -4.39
N GLN A 40 1.50 -13.73 -3.89
CA GLN A 40 0.32 -14.56 -4.13
C GLN A 40 -0.95 -13.87 -3.61
N ALA A 41 -0.92 -13.33 -2.38
CA ALA A 41 -2.08 -12.66 -1.80
C ALA A 41 -2.46 -11.36 -2.52
N VAL A 42 -1.47 -10.60 -3.01
CA VAL A 42 -1.66 -9.41 -3.86
C VAL A 42 -2.40 -9.80 -5.14
N SER A 43 -1.93 -10.86 -5.81
CA SER A 43 -2.55 -11.40 -7.02
C SER A 43 -3.98 -11.90 -6.76
N ASP A 44 -4.18 -12.75 -5.76
CA ASP A 44 -5.48 -13.34 -5.40
C ASP A 44 -6.52 -12.27 -5.04
N CYS A 45 -6.07 -11.16 -4.46
CA CYS A 45 -6.93 -10.05 -4.08
C CYS A 45 -7.09 -8.98 -5.18
N SER A 46 -6.42 -9.14 -6.32
CA SER A 46 -6.35 -8.16 -7.42
C SER A 46 -5.97 -6.76 -6.92
N LEU A 47 -4.92 -6.70 -6.11
CA LEU A 47 -4.33 -5.45 -5.65
C LEU A 47 -3.28 -4.98 -6.65
N GLU A 48 -3.24 -3.68 -6.88
CA GLU A 48 -2.23 -3.02 -7.67
C GLU A 48 -1.04 -2.66 -6.79
N PHE A 49 0.17 -3.00 -7.22
CA PHE A 49 1.41 -2.59 -6.57
C PHE A 49 1.83 -1.23 -7.11
N ILE A 50 1.90 -0.21 -6.24
CA ILE A 50 2.18 1.17 -6.65
C ILE A 50 3.55 1.68 -6.18
N THR A 51 4.28 0.90 -5.39
CA THR A 51 5.66 1.26 -5.01
C THR A 51 6.59 1.11 -6.19
N ASP A 52 7.40 2.14 -6.46
CA ASP A 52 8.46 2.05 -7.45
C ASP A 52 9.76 1.58 -6.78
N PRO A 53 10.22 0.34 -7.05
CA PRO A 53 11.41 -0.21 -6.42
C PRO A 53 12.72 0.39 -6.93
N GLN A 54 12.69 1.25 -7.94
CA GLN A 54 13.85 2.05 -8.35
C GLN A 54 14.22 3.12 -7.32
N TYR A 55 13.32 3.43 -6.37
CA TYR A 55 13.51 4.42 -5.32
C TYR A 55 13.43 3.75 -3.93
N PRO A 56 14.53 3.16 -3.42
CA PRO A 56 14.57 2.45 -2.14
C PRO A 56 13.99 3.26 -0.99
N THR A 57 13.18 2.62 -0.15
CA THR A 57 12.52 3.26 1.00
C THR A 57 13.32 3.12 2.30
N GLY A 58 14.28 2.21 2.36
CA GLY A 58 15.22 2.05 3.47
C GLY A 58 16.67 2.30 3.03
N THR A 59 17.38 3.11 3.80
CA THR A 59 18.79 3.45 3.62
C THR A 59 19.65 2.29 4.08
N GLY A 60 20.58 1.89 3.22
CA GLY A 60 21.58 0.89 3.51
C GLY A 60 22.62 1.35 4.53
N THR A 61 23.54 0.45 4.83
CA THR A 61 24.76 0.73 5.61
C THR A 61 25.98 0.44 4.76
N SER A 62 27.18 0.57 5.32
CA SER A 62 28.43 0.17 4.64
C SER A 62 28.47 -1.31 4.24
N VAL A 63 27.58 -2.15 4.79
CA VAL A 63 27.53 -3.60 4.57
C VAL A 63 26.31 -4.01 3.72
N VAL A 64 25.23 -3.22 3.74
CA VAL A 64 23.94 -3.57 3.14
C VAL A 64 23.54 -2.45 2.21
N ARG A 65 23.22 -2.77 0.95
CA ARG A 65 22.69 -1.78 -0.02
C ARG A 65 21.33 -1.24 0.42
N ASP A 66 20.91 -0.14 -0.18
CA ASP A 66 19.55 0.39 0.00
C ASP A 66 18.49 -0.66 -0.38
N THR A 67 17.37 -0.68 0.34
CA THR A 67 16.30 -1.68 0.16
C THR A 67 14.92 -1.04 0.16
N THR A 68 13.90 -1.80 -0.23
CA THR A 68 12.51 -1.32 -0.30
C THR A 68 11.60 -2.14 0.64
N PRO A 69 11.73 -1.97 1.97
CA PRO A 69 10.93 -2.69 2.96
C PRO A 69 9.50 -2.15 3.07
N ASP A 70 9.32 -0.85 2.84
CA ASP A 70 8.02 -0.19 2.79
C ASP A 70 7.35 -0.40 1.44
N LEU A 71 6.18 -1.04 1.46
CA LEU A 71 5.43 -1.39 0.26
C LEU A 71 4.03 -0.80 0.33
N ALA A 72 3.52 -0.39 -0.82
CA ALA A 72 2.19 0.19 -0.98
C ALA A 72 1.42 -0.53 -2.09
N PHE A 73 0.20 -0.94 -1.76
CA PHE A 73 -0.74 -1.61 -2.64
C PHE A 73 -2.11 -0.93 -2.57
N VAL A 74 -2.81 -0.88 -3.68
CA VAL A 74 -4.14 -0.26 -3.75
C VAL A 74 -5.16 -1.13 -4.48
N LYS A 75 -6.44 -0.88 -4.21
CA LYS A 75 -7.56 -1.46 -4.96
C LYS A 75 -8.71 -0.47 -5.00
N ASN A 76 -9.43 -0.40 -6.12
CA ASN A 76 -10.51 0.55 -6.35
C ASN A 76 -10.11 2.02 -6.09
N ALA A 77 -8.83 2.37 -6.30
CA ALA A 77 -8.29 3.71 -6.10
C ALA A 77 -7.69 4.24 -7.42
N PRO A 78 -8.54 4.59 -8.40
CA PRO A 78 -8.06 5.01 -9.72
C PRO A 78 -7.19 6.26 -9.61
N GLY A 79 -6.05 6.25 -10.30
CA GLY A 79 -5.10 7.36 -10.29
C GLY A 79 -4.37 7.54 -8.95
N ALA A 80 -4.27 6.49 -8.13
CA ALA A 80 -3.41 6.52 -6.96
C ALA A 80 -1.96 6.81 -7.37
N GLY A 81 -1.38 7.85 -6.78
CA GLY A 81 0.01 8.22 -6.97
C GLY A 81 0.87 7.69 -5.82
N TRP A 82 2.14 7.39 -6.12
CA TRP A 82 3.14 7.04 -5.14
C TRP A 82 4.42 7.84 -5.41
N ARG A 83 5.07 8.32 -4.34
CA ARG A 83 6.35 9.00 -4.43
C ARG A 83 7.18 8.76 -3.19
N ASN A 84 8.46 8.42 -3.37
CA ASN A 84 9.46 8.52 -2.32
C ASN A 84 9.94 9.99 -2.26
N LEU A 85 9.78 10.64 -1.11
CA LEU A 85 10.19 12.05 -0.95
C LEU A 85 11.72 12.21 -0.84
N GLN A 86 12.45 11.12 -0.62
CA GLN A 86 13.88 11.10 -0.34
C GLN A 86 14.28 11.95 0.88
N GLU A 87 13.32 12.21 1.77
CA GLU A 87 13.49 12.85 3.06
C GLU A 87 13.34 11.80 4.15
N ASN A 88 14.29 11.69 5.07
CA ASN A 88 14.24 10.68 6.14
C ASN A 88 14.17 11.27 7.55
N LEU A 89 14.37 12.58 7.71
CA LEU A 89 14.34 13.31 8.99
C LEU A 89 15.21 12.66 10.09
N GLY A 90 16.30 12.00 9.72
CA GLY A 90 17.20 11.29 10.64
C GLY A 90 16.82 9.82 10.92
N SER A 91 15.80 9.28 10.27
CA SER A 91 15.51 7.84 10.21
C SER A 91 16.38 7.15 9.14
N ASP A 92 16.49 5.83 9.23
CA ASP A 92 16.94 4.95 8.17
C ASP A 92 15.87 4.73 7.07
N HIS A 93 14.62 5.15 7.27
CA HIS A 93 13.57 5.09 6.26
C HIS A 93 13.26 6.47 5.65
N PHE A 94 12.99 6.49 4.35
CA PHE A 94 12.49 7.66 3.63
C PHE A 94 10.97 7.78 3.77
N ILE A 95 10.49 9.02 3.83
CA ILE A 95 9.07 9.33 3.83
C ILE A 95 8.48 8.99 2.46
N VAL A 96 7.41 8.19 2.48
CA VAL A 96 6.62 7.82 1.32
C VAL A 96 5.32 8.61 1.31
N GLU A 97 5.02 9.22 0.16
CA GLU A 97 3.77 9.91 -0.11
C GLU A 97 2.86 9.06 -1.00
N ILE A 98 1.60 8.92 -0.61
CA ILE A 98 0.55 8.27 -1.39
C ILE A 98 -0.56 9.29 -1.63
N ILE A 99 -0.87 9.54 -2.90
CA ILE A 99 -1.88 10.51 -3.31
C ILE A 99 -3.09 9.73 -3.80
N LEU A 100 -4.27 10.03 -3.25
CA LEU A 100 -5.51 9.36 -3.61
C LEU A 100 -6.52 10.37 -4.14
N THR A 101 -7.20 10.03 -5.22
CA THR A 101 -8.34 10.81 -5.71
C THR A 101 -9.62 10.28 -5.08
N ILE A 102 -10.32 11.11 -4.31
CA ILE A 102 -11.62 10.75 -3.73
C ILE A 102 -12.71 11.27 -4.66
N THR A 103 -13.35 10.38 -5.43
CA THR A 103 -14.30 10.76 -6.48
C THR A 103 -15.76 10.80 -6.03
N THR A 104 -16.10 10.42 -4.80
CA THR A 104 -17.46 10.52 -4.26
C THR A 104 -17.46 10.72 -2.74
N VAL A 105 -18.22 11.72 -2.27
CA VAL A 105 -18.73 11.71 -0.89
C VAL A 105 -19.90 10.73 -0.89
N PRO A 106 -19.97 9.74 0.01
CA PRO A 106 -21.14 8.87 0.10
C PRO A 106 -22.38 9.73 0.31
N THR A 107 -23.43 9.51 -0.48
CA THR A 107 -24.73 10.12 -0.21
C THR A 107 -25.18 9.66 1.17
N ARG A 108 -25.34 10.58 2.13
CA ARG A 108 -25.89 10.24 3.43
C ARG A 108 -27.37 9.86 3.25
N GLU A 109 -27.71 8.62 3.52
CA GLU A 109 -29.11 8.20 3.62
C GLU A 109 -29.65 8.63 4.98
N PHE A 110 -30.64 9.52 4.98
CA PHE A 110 -31.35 9.93 6.18
C PHE A 110 -32.68 9.18 6.25
N LYS A 111 -32.92 8.47 7.35
CA LYS A 111 -34.26 7.97 7.67
C LYS A 111 -35.01 9.05 8.43
N VAL A 112 -36.01 9.65 7.79
CA VAL A 112 -36.99 10.51 8.45
C VAL A 112 -38.13 9.60 8.92
N THR A 113 -38.32 9.51 10.24
CA THR A 113 -39.52 8.90 10.80
C THR A 113 -40.46 10.02 11.20
N ASP A 114 -41.63 10.08 10.55
CA ASP A 114 -42.73 10.89 11.03
C ASP A 114 -43.42 10.14 12.17
N TRP A 115 -43.47 10.76 13.35
CA TRP A 115 -44.06 10.18 14.56
C TRP A 115 -45.48 10.69 14.81
N ASP A 116 -45.94 11.67 14.02
CA ASP A 116 -47.23 12.34 14.18
C ASP A 116 -48.22 12.04 13.01
N ALA A 117 -47.88 11.08 12.14
CA ALA A 117 -48.72 10.62 11.04
C ALA A 117 -49.74 9.53 11.44
#